data_AF-A0A0H5NMV3-F1
#
_entry.id   AF-A0A0H5NMV3-F1
#
_cell.length_a   1.000
_cell.length_b   1.000
_cell.length_c   1.000
_cell.angle_alpha   90.00
_cell.angle_beta   90.00
_cell.angle_gamma   90.00
#
_symmetry.space_group_name_H-M   'P 1'
#
loop_
_entity.id
_entity.type
_entity.pdbx_description
1 polymer ?
#
loop_
_entity_poly.entity_id
_entity_poly.type
_entity_poly.pdbx_seq_one_letter_code
_entity_poly.pdbx_strand_id
1 'polypeptide(L)' 'MVADWRNLDTAATGFGEPGSYLAGQRLPPAITLLPTGPGRVQLTLRTDKPNIPASLDVFAS' A
#
# COMPACT_ATOMS: atom_id res chain seq x y z
N MET A 1 3.89 4.97 7.16
CA MET A 1 2.82 4.12 6.58
C MET A 1 3.45 3.09 5.67
N VAL A 2 2.95 1.87 5.65
CA VAL A 2 3.38 0.79 4.75
C VAL A 2 2.15 0.27 3.99
N ALA A 3 2.31 0.02 2.70
CA ALA A 3 1.32 -0.60 1.84
C ALA A 3 1.85 -1.97 1.40
N ASP A 4 1.35 -3.05 1.98
CA ASP A 4 1.64 -4.42 1.57
C ASP A 4 0.67 -4.84 0.47
N TRP A 5 1.14 -5.57 -0.54
CA TRP A 5 0.27 -6.04 -1.62
C TRP A 5 0.56 -7.50 -1.97
N ARG A 6 -0.49 -8.19 -2.45
CA ARG A 6 -0.44 -9.54 -2.97
C ARG A 6 -1.31 -9.64 -4.22
N ASN A 7 -0.71 -10.01 -5.34
CA ASN A 7 -1.42 -10.42 -6.54
C ASN A 7 -1.97 -11.84 -6.31
N LEU A 8 -3.29 -11.98 -6.32
CA LEU A 8 -3.99 -13.24 -6.06
C LEU A 8 -3.95 -14.19 -7.26
N ASP A 9 -3.64 -13.68 -8.45
CA ASP A 9 -3.57 -14.46 -9.69
C ASP A 9 -2.18 -15.05 -9.92
N THR A 10 -1.13 -14.30 -9.57
CA THR A 10 0.27 -14.69 -9.79
C THR A 10 1.01 -15.10 -8.51
N ALA A 11 0.38 -14.92 -7.35
CA ALA A 11 1.00 -15.03 -6.02
C ALA A 11 2.18 -14.07 -5.77
N ALA A 12 2.43 -13.10 -6.67
CA ALA A 12 3.44 -12.07 -6.45
C ALA A 12 3.07 -11.21 -5.24
N THR A 13 4.08 -10.78 -4.47
CA THR A 13 3.90 -9.95 -3.29
C THR A 13 4.92 -8.84 -3.25
N GLY A 14 4.63 -7.80 -2.47
CA GLY A 14 5.58 -6.75 -2.19
C GLY A 14 5.04 -5.76 -1.17
N PHE A 15 5.82 -4.71 -0.93
CA PHE A 15 5.41 -3.60 -0.09
C PHE A 15 5.92 -2.28 -0.67
N GLY A 16 5.27 -1.17 -0.30
CA GLY A 16 5.70 0.17 -0.64
C GLY A 16 5.48 1.13 0.52
N GLU A 17 6.40 2.07 0.69
CA GLU A 17 6.32 3.10 1.71
C GLU A 17 6.23 4.47 1.02
N PRO A 18 5.08 5.16 1.09
CA PRO A 18 5.02 6.57 0.75
C PRO A 18 5.83 7.32 1.80
N GLY A 19 7.12 7.57 1.53
CA GLY A 19 8.02 8.50 2.24
C GLY A 19 8.02 8.49 3.78
N SER A 20 9.21 8.53 4.40
CA SER A 20 9.29 8.86 5.82
C SER A 20 8.97 10.34 6.03
N TYR A 21 7.85 10.64 6.69
CA TYR A 21 7.47 12.00 7.05
C TYR A 21 7.80 12.28 8.52
N LEU A 22 8.34 13.48 8.79
CA LEU A 22 8.57 13.94 10.16
C LEU A 22 7.25 14.32 10.83
N ALA A 23 7.13 13.99 12.11
CA ALA A 23 5.96 14.33 12.92
C ALA A 23 5.69 15.85 12.88
N GLY A 24 4.45 16.25 12.60
CA GLY A 24 4.03 17.66 12.55
C GLY A 24 3.97 18.28 11.15
N GLN A 25 4.42 17.59 10.10
CA GLN A 25 4.15 18.03 8.72
C GLN A 25 2.76 17.60 8.27
N ARG A 26 1.96 18.55 7.78
CA ARG A 26 0.74 18.26 7.03
C ARG A 26 1.13 17.55 5.74
N LEU A 27 0.73 16.28 5.61
CA LEU A 27 1.08 15.45 4.46
C LEU A 27 0.36 15.97 3.21
N PRO A 28 1.08 16.37 2.14
CA PRO A 28 0.47 16.38 0.81
C PRO A 28 0.09 14.93 0.44
N PRO A 29 -0.87 14.71 -0.47
CA PRO A 29 -1.17 13.38 -0.96
C PRO A 29 0.10 12.72 -1.48
N ALA A 30 0.50 11.61 -0.86
CA ALA A 30 1.63 10.81 -1.29
C ALA A 30 1.14 9.78 -2.29
N ILE A 31 1.68 9.79 -3.51
CA ILE A 31 1.39 8.77 -4.52
C ILE A 31 2.53 7.76 -4.51
N THR A 32 2.21 6.51 -4.19
CA THR A 32 3.14 5.38 -4.29
C THR A 32 2.73 4.48 -5.44
N LEU A 33 3.66 4.19 -6.35
CA LEU A 33 3.46 3.22 -7.41
C LEU A 33 3.85 1.83 -6.91
N LEU A 34 2.94 0.87 -6.98
CA LEU A 34 3.18 -0.52 -6.57
C LEU A 34 3.29 -1.41 -7.83
N PRO A 35 4.39 -2.17 -8.01
CA PRO A 35 4.60 -3.00 -9.20
C PRO A 35 3.86 -4.35 -9.08
N THR A 36 2.53 -4.31 -8.99
CA THR A 36 1.69 -5.49 -8.68
C THR A 36 1.50 -6.44 -9.87
N GLY A 37 1.75 -5.96 -11.09
CA GLY A 37 1.24 -6.58 -12.31
C GLY A 37 -0.29 -6.48 -12.44
N PRO A 38 -0.86 -6.94 -13.57
CA PRO A 38 -2.30 -6.95 -13.77
C PRO A 38 -2.99 -8.04 -12.94
N GLY A 39 -4.30 -7.88 -12.75
CA GLY A 39 -5.16 -8.87 -12.10
C GLY A 39 -5.70 -8.44 -10.73
N ARG A 40 -6.12 -9.43 -9.95
CA ARG A 40 -6.67 -9.25 -8.60
C ARG A 40 -5.55 -8.99 -7.60
N VAL A 41 -5.59 -7.85 -6.92
CA VAL A 41 -4.60 -7.46 -5.94
C VAL A 41 -5.28 -7.20 -4.61
N GLN A 42 -4.84 -7.89 -3.57
CA GLN A 42 -5.15 -7.55 -2.20
C GLN A 42 -4.12 -6.53 -1.70
N LEU A 43 -4.59 -5.37 -1.25
CA LEU A 43 -3.79 -4.30 -0.67
C LEU A 43 -4.08 -4.20 0.82
N THR A 44 -3.04 -4.13 1.65
CA THR A 44 -3.14 -3.89 3.10
C THR A 44 -2.33 -2.66 3.48
N LEU A 45 -3.01 -1.64 4.01
CA LEU A 45 -2.40 -0.41 4.50
C LEU A 45 -2.21 -0.48 6.00
N ARG A 46 -0.99 -0.20 6.46
CA ARG A 46 -0.63 -0.06 7.88
C ARG A 46 -0.10 1.34 8.12
N THR A 47 -0.84 2.15 8.87
CA THR A 47 -0.36 3.48 9.28
C THR A 47 0.50 3.35 10.53
N ASP A 48 1.37 4.32 10.76
CA ASP A 48 2.22 4.38 11.96
C ASP A 48 1.39 4.71 13.21
N LYS A 49 0.44 5.66 13.10
CA LYS A 49 -0.51 6.01 14.18
C LYS A 49 -1.89 6.45 13.63
N PRO A 50 -3.00 5.84 14.08
CA PRO A 50 -3.06 4.59 14.85
C PRO A 50 -2.72 3.39 13.95
N ASN A 51 -1.89 2.45 14.41
CA ASN A 51 -1.49 1.26 13.64
C ASN A 51 -2.62 0.23 13.51
N ILE A 52 -3.66 0.59 12.76
CA ILE A 52 -4.81 -0.25 12.44
C ILE A 52 -4.68 -0.64 10.96
N PRO A 53 -4.42 -1.93 10.65
CA PRO A 53 -4.40 -2.40 9.28
C PRO A 53 -5.77 -2.26 8.63
N ALA A 54 -5.80 -1.80 7.39
CA ALA A 54 -7.00 -1.78 6.54
C ALA A 54 -6.69 -2.50 5.23
N SER A 55 -7.57 -3.39 4.81
CA SER A 55 -7.39 -4.18 3.58
C SER A 55 -8.49 -3.91 2.57
N LEU A 56 -8.13 -3.95 1.28
CA LEU A 56 -9.06 -3.83 0.16
C LEU A 56 -8.56 -4.69 -1.01
N ASP A 57 -9.51 -5.25 -1.77
CA ASP A 57 -9.22 -5.98 -3.01
C ASP A 57 -9.52 -5.05 -4.21
N VAL A 58 -8.57 -4.95 -5.13
CA VAL A 58 -8.65 -4.12 -6.35
C VAL A 58 -8.26 -4.91 -7.58
N PHE A 59 -8.69 -4.42 -8.75
CA PHE A 59 -8.22 -4.90 -10.04
C PHE A 59 -7.22 -3.91 -10.63
N ALA A 60 -6.01 -4.40 -10.93
CA ALA A 60 -4.99 -3.66 -11.64
C ALA A 60 -5.00 -4.06 -13.12
N SER A 61 -4.85 -3.07 -14.01
CA SER A 61 -4.83 -3.23 -15.47
C SER A 61 -3.46 -2.92 -16.03
#